data_AF-A0A161SSN7-F1
#
_entry.id   AF-A0A161SSN7-F1
#
_cell.length_a   1.000
_cell.length_b   1.000
_cell.length_c   1.000
_cell.angle_alpha   90.00
_cell.angle_beta   90.00
_cell.angle_gamma   90.00
#
_symmetry.space_group_name_H-M   'P 1'
#
loop_
_entity.id
_entity.type
_entity.pdbx_description
1 polymer ?
#
loop_
_entity_poly.entity_id
_entity_poly.type
_entity_poly.pdbx_seq_one_letter_code
_entity_poly.pdbx_strand_id
1 'polypeptide(L)' 'MAPTPDATDPAVSASERQPIVRVRGARRARLLPAPGTSAEPAPADDRTRERPSAPAASGPNDAQLLRDVPPHY' A
#
# COMPACT_ATOMS: atom_id res chain seq x y z
N MET A 1 -15.27 41.35 -7.30
CA MET A 1 -14.50 40.38 -8.12
C MET A 1 -13.55 39.68 -7.17
N ALA A 2 -13.83 38.43 -6.81
CA ALA A 2 -13.04 37.69 -5.81
C ALA A 2 -11.68 37.28 -6.40
N PRO A 3 -10.60 37.23 -5.61
CA PRO A 3 -9.33 36.70 -6.08
C PRO A 3 -9.45 35.18 -6.23
N THR A 4 -9.17 34.66 -7.42
CA THR A 4 -9.07 33.22 -7.68
C THR A 4 -7.80 32.68 -7.03
N PRO A 5 -7.85 31.77 -6.05
CA PRO A 5 -6.65 31.16 -5.51
C PRO A 5 -6.42 29.82 -6.23
N ASP A 6 -5.67 29.82 -7.33
CA ASP A 6 -5.10 28.56 -7.79
C ASP A 6 -3.84 28.79 -8.65
N ALA A 7 -2.78 29.20 -7.98
CA ALA A 7 -1.42 29.04 -8.49
C ALA A 7 -0.62 28.40 -7.36
N THR A 8 -0.77 27.07 -7.19
CA THR A 8 0.11 26.31 -6.31
C THR A 8 1.54 26.48 -6.81
N ASP A 9 2.38 27.06 -5.97
CA ASP A 9 3.79 27.27 -6.22
C ASP A 9 4.45 25.92 -6.60
N PRO A 10 5.08 25.78 -7.78
CA PRO A 10 5.56 24.47 -8.27
C PRO A 10 6.57 23.82 -7.33
N ALA A 11 7.26 24.62 -6.49
CA ALA A 11 8.17 24.12 -5.46
C ALA A 11 7.43 23.36 -4.33
N VAL A 12 6.22 23.81 -3.96
CA VAL A 12 5.39 23.15 -2.93
C VAL A 12 4.80 21.85 -3.50
N SER A 13 4.26 21.88 -4.71
CA SER A 13 3.74 20.66 -5.37
C SER A 13 4.82 19.61 -5.67
N ALA A 14 6.06 20.01 -5.93
CA ALA A 14 7.17 19.08 -6.14
C ALA A 14 7.54 18.31 -4.87
N SER A 15 7.32 18.89 -3.69
CA SER A 15 7.55 18.23 -2.40
C SER A 15 6.42 17.27 -1.99
N GLU A 16 5.20 17.50 -2.48
CA GLU A 16 4.03 16.65 -2.23
C GLU A 16 3.98 15.40 -3.14
N ARG A 17 4.57 15.48 -4.33
CA ARG A 17 4.53 14.39 -5.33
C ARG A 17 5.77 13.51 -5.23
N GLN A 18 5.57 12.20 -5.46
CA GLN A 18 6.67 11.24 -5.49
C GLN A 18 7.64 11.55 -6.65
N PRO A 19 8.96 11.54 -6.43
CA PRO A 19 9.93 11.86 -7.46
C PRO A 19 10.04 10.77 -8.55
N ILE A 20 10.29 11.19 -9.79
CA ILE A 20 10.44 10.30 -10.96
C ILE A 20 11.77 10.51 -11.68
N VAL A 21 12.36 9.44 -12.21
CA VAL A 21 13.58 9.47 -13.04
C VAL A 21 13.31 8.92 -14.42
N ARG A 22 13.74 9.65 -15.45
CA ARG A 22 13.72 9.16 -16.84
C ARG A 22 14.86 8.17 -17.04
N VAL A 23 14.55 6.96 -17.47
CA VAL A 23 15.56 5.94 -17.76
C VAL A 23 15.87 5.95 -19.25
N ARG A 24 17.14 6.13 -19.61
CA ARG A 24 17.58 6.11 -21.00
C ARG A 24 17.21 4.77 -21.65
N GLY A 25 16.56 4.82 -22.81
CA GLY A 25 16.13 3.62 -23.55
C GLY A 25 14.82 3.00 -23.05
N ALA A 26 14.27 3.45 -21.92
CA ALA A 26 12.96 3.02 -21.45
C ALA A 26 11.86 3.97 -21.96
N ARG A 27 10.71 3.41 -22.34
CA ARG A 27 9.52 4.22 -22.67
C ARG A 27 8.89 4.85 -21.43
N ARG A 28 8.98 4.18 -20.28
CA ARG A 28 8.38 4.61 -19.01
C ARG A 28 9.44 5.17 -18.07
N ALA A 29 9.09 6.20 -17.31
CA ALA A 29 9.88 6.69 -16.19
C ALA A 29 9.78 5.73 -15.00
N ARG A 30 10.77 5.78 -14.09
CA ARG A 30 10.76 5.05 -12.82
C ARG A 30 10.39 5.97 -11.69
N LEU A 31 9.61 5.47 -10.73
CA LEU A 31 9.34 6.15 -9.47
C LEU A 31 10.51 5.88 -8.51
N LEU A 32 10.99 6.94 -7.87
CA LEU A 32 11.85 6.85 -6.69
C LEU A 32 10.99 6.60 -5.45
N PRO A 33 11.54 6.06 -4.35
CA PRO A 33 10.83 5.98 -3.08
C PRO A 33 10.26 7.33 -2.68
N ALA A 34 9.10 7.32 -2.02
CA ALA A 34 8.56 8.53 -1.43
C ALA A 34 9.53 9.03 -0.34
N PRO A 35 9.63 10.35 -0.11
CA PRO A 35 10.46 10.88 0.96
C PRO A 35 10.10 10.22 2.31
N GLY A 36 11.10 9.70 3.02
CA GLY A 36 10.91 9.01 4.31
C GLY A 36 10.46 7.55 4.22
N THR A 37 10.37 6.95 3.02
CA THR A 37 10.02 5.53 2.85
C THR A 37 11.16 4.72 2.22
N SER A 38 11.17 3.40 2.50
CA SER A 38 12.09 2.46 1.86
C SER A 38 11.55 1.99 0.50
N ALA A 39 12.44 1.69 -0.45
CA ALA A 39 12.10 1.08 -1.73
C ALA A 39 11.74 -0.40 -1.60
N GLU A 40 12.36 -1.08 -0.63
CA GLU A 40 12.17 -2.51 -0.40
C GLU A 40 10.81 -2.75 0.28
N PRO A 41 10.07 -3.79 -0.14
CA PRO A 41 8.91 -4.23 0.62
C PRO A 41 9.33 -4.59 2.04
N ALA A 42 8.46 -4.32 3.02
CA ALA A 42 8.67 -4.82 4.37
C ALA A 42 8.83 -6.35 4.30
N PRO A 43 9.77 -6.93 5.06
CA PRO A 43 9.90 -8.39 5.10
C PRO A 43 8.55 -8.98 5.48
N ALA A 44 8.18 -10.08 4.82
CA ALA A 44 7.00 -10.83 5.23
C ALA A 44 7.10 -11.13 6.72
N ASP A 45 5.98 -11.02 7.43
CA ASP A 45 5.92 -11.39 8.83
C ASP A 45 6.53 -12.80 9.01
N ASP A 46 7.31 -12.95 10.09
CA ASP A 46 8.01 -14.18 10.40
C ASP A 46 7.02 -15.36 10.36
N ARG A 47 7.32 -16.37 9.54
CA ARG A 47 6.46 -17.56 9.41
C ARG A 47 6.40 -18.38 10.69
N THR A 48 7.35 -18.17 11.60
CA THR A 48 7.36 -18.76 12.95
C THR A 48 6.65 -17.88 13.97
N ARG A 49 6.27 -16.65 13.60
CA ARG A 49 5.40 -15.82 14.43
C ARG A 49 4.10 -16.57 14.65
N GLU A 50 3.73 -16.73 15.91
CA GLU A 50 2.51 -17.43 16.27
C GLU A 50 1.33 -16.80 15.52
N ARG A 51 0.62 -17.64 14.78
CA ARG A 51 -0.60 -17.22 14.10
C ARG A 51 -1.57 -16.76 15.17
N PRO A 52 -2.20 -15.59 15.03
CA PRO A 52 -3.24 -15.18 15.98
C PRO A 52 -4.30 -16.27 16.08
N SER A 53 -4.83 -16.48 17.28
CA SER A 53 -5.91 -17.44 17.52
C SER A 53 -7.02 -17.22 16.49
N ALA A 54 -7.59 -18.31 15.99
CA ALA A 54 -8.75 -18.23 15.12
C ALA A 54 -9.85 -17.38 15.78
N PRO A 55 -10.53 -16.51 15.03
CA PRO A 55 -11.59 -15.68 15.59
C PRO A 55 -12.71 -16.56 16.14
N ALA A 56 -13.27 -16.17 17.28
CA ALA A 56 -14.48 -16.79 17.79
C ALA A 56 -15.65 -16.47 16.86
N ALA A 57 -16.51 -17.46 16.60
CA ALA A 57 -17.72 -17.24 15.82
C ALA A 57 -18.63 -16.24 16.55
N SER A 58 -19.06 -15.18 15.85
CA SER A 58 -20.00 -14.21 16.44
C SER A 58 -21.45 -14.67 16.32
N GLY A 59 -21.74 -15.65 15.46
CA GLY A 59 -23.07 -16.22 15.28
C GLY A 59 -23.09 -17.54 14.50
N PRO A 60 -24.28 -18.11 14.22
CA PRO A 60 -24.41 -19.41 13.55
C PRO A 60 -23.78 -19.46 12.15
N ASN A 61 -23.86 -18.37 11.39
CA ASN A 61 -23.26 -18.27 10.06
C ASN A 61 -21.73 -18.35 10.12
N ASP A 62 -21.10 -17.61 11.04
CA ASP A 62 -19.64 -17.64 11.21
C ASP A 62 -19.17 -19.03 11.63
N ALA A 63 -19.93 -19.70 12.51
CA ALA A 63 -19.63 -21.06 12.94
C ALA A 63 -19.68 -22.07 11.78
N GLN A 64 -20.55 -21.86 10.80
CA GLN A 64 -20.60 -22.67 9.59
C GLN A 64 -19.43 -22.37 8.65
N LEU A 65 -19.15 -21.09 8.37
CA LEU A 65 -18.05 -20.66 7.49
C LEU A 65 -16.68 -21.14 7.98
N LEU A 66 -16.45 -21.17 9.30
CA LEU A 66 -15.20 -21.67 9.89
C LEU A 66 -15.02 -23.19 9.72
N ARG A 67 -16.09 -23.94 9.46
CA ARG A 67 -16.06 -25.39 9.22
C ARG A 67 -15.94 -25.71 7.73
N ASP A 68 -16.57 -24.89 6.89
CA ASP A 68 -16.64 -25.07 5.44
C ASP A 68 -15.38 -24.52 4.74
N VAL A 69 -14.19 -25.00 5.14
CA VAL A 69 -12.90 -24.60 4.55
C VAL A 69 -12.65 -25.39 3.26
N PRO A 70 -12.48 -24.73 2.09
CA PRO A 70 -12.19 -25.41 0.83
C PRO A 70 -10.89 -26.24 0.87
N PRO A 71 -10.82 -27.35 0.12
CA PRO A 71 -9.59 -28.11 0.01
C PRO A 71 -8.48 -27.26 -0.64
N HIS A 72 -7.28 -27.31 -0.07
CA HIS A 72 -6.09 -26.74 -0.68
C HIS A 72 -5.56 -27.71 -1.75
N TYR A 73 -5.51 -27.28 -3.02
CA TYR A 73 -4.89 -28.01 -4.13
C TYR A 73 -3.57 -27.35 -4.54
#